data_AF-A0A7G6RNU1-F1
#
_entry.id   AF-A0A7G6RNU1-F1
#
_cell.length_a   1.000
_cell.length_b   1.000
_cell.length_c   1.000
_cell.angle_alpha   90.00
_cell.angle_beta   90.00
_cell.angle_gamma   90.00
#
_symmetry.space_group_name_H-M   'P 1'
#
loop_
_entity.id
_entity.type
_entity.pdbx_description
1 polymer ?
#
loop_
_entity_poly.entity_id
_entity_poly.type
_entity_poly.pdbx_seq_one_letter_code
_entity_poly.pdbx_strand_id
1 'polypeptide(L)'
;MAYQFTGSELSALQNAYNNAVAGGSWATVYSTISASISTNGQPEAGVDQAVLSWVNGAQQVNAGVGDFSHFIRQYSTAQYVLRFGEASQTSLQVVSDAVARRVADDILSTGELPSLAVIGSRDAGETIALYFNNDKGGWSGNSLFMFLGDDSFFRDSILHTTDANDPAAGDPYDFWTFVGSSMYALGGIEDLIDLAKQVYQTMAANGVGVLGTFTTVFKAMWDSDAMLHQAYGLYTPSILSSYQLDLGTQNHNDEINLDNDHQWLSSGGKGDDTIIGGSRGDIVDGGLGTDVLQGGGETDVVVGNAGDDVLVGGRLININRNTSIDMTTNHAEWNDGA
;
A
#
# COMPACT_ATOMS: atom_id res chain seq x y z
N MET A 1 -20.84 3.32 23.19
CA MET A 1 -21.81 2.34 22.67
C MET A 1 -21.90 2.56 21.18
N ALA A 2 -21.89 1.50 20.38
CA ALA A 2 -22.01 1.60 18.93
C ALA A 2 -23.38 2.20 18.55
N TYR A 3 -23.40 2.99 17.48
CA TYR A 3 -24.64 3.55 16.93
C TYR A 3 -25.60 2.43 16.50
N GLN A 4 -26.88 2.60 16.85
CA GLN A 4 -27.95 1.66 16.58
C GLN A 4 -28.93 2.29 15.59
N PHE A 5 -29.16 1.61 14.48
CA PHE A 5 -30.11 2.08 13.47
C PHE A 5 -31.54 1.88 13.96
N THR A 6 -32.36 2.91 13.81
CA THR A 6 -33.80 2.82 14.04
C THR A 6 -34.49 1.97 12.98
N GLY A 7 -35.70 1.47 13.27
CA GLY A 7 -36.48 0.71 12.30
C GLY A 7 -36.77 1.48 11.00
N SER A 8 -36.90 2.80 11.07
CA SER A 8 -37.04 3.67 9.89
C SER A 8 -35.76 3.76 9.06
N GLU A 9 -34.60 3.86 9.71
CA GLU A 9 -33.32 3.93 9.01
C GLU A 9 -32.95 2.60 8.37
N LEU A 10 -33.18 1.48 9.07
CA LEU A 10 -33.02 0.14 8.48
C LEU A 10 -33.95 -0.07 7.28
N SER A 11 -35.19 0.41 7.35
CA SER A 11 -36.12 0.35 6.21
C SER A 11 -35.63 1.18 5.02
N ALA A 12 -35.08 2.38 5.28
CA ALA A 12 -34.49 3.22 4.24
C ALA A 12 -33.26 2.55 3.60
N LEU A 13 -32.37 2.00 4.42
CA LEU A 13 -31.19 1.26 3.97
C LEU A 13 -31.60 0.03 3.13
N GLN A 14 -32.58 -0.75 3.58
CA GLN A 14 -33.08 -1.91 2.83
C GLN A 14 -33.64 -1.52 1.47
N ASN A 15 -34.32 -0.38 1.37
CA ASN A 15 -34.82 0.13 0.09
C ASN A 15 -33.68 0.55 -0.84
N ALA A 16 -32.67 1.25 -0.33
CA ALA A 16 -31.48 1.63 -1.09
C ALA A 16 -30.72 0.39 -1.57
N TYR A 17 -30.55 -0.61 -0.71
CA TYR A 17 -29.94 -1.90 -1.02
C TYR A 17 -30.69 -2.61 -2.16
N ASN A 18 -32.01 -2.75 -2.03
CA ASN A 18 -32.84 -3.42 -3.04
C ASN A 18 -32.77 -2.69 -4.39
N ASN A 19 -32.71 -1.35 -4.39
CA ASN A 19 -32.52 -0.57 -5.60
C ASN A 19 -31.15 -0.82 -6.25
N ALA A 20 -30.08 -0.85 -5.45
CA ALA A 20 -28.73 -1.12 -5.94
C ALA A 20 -28.60 -2.52 -6.54
N VAL A 21 -29.17 -3.54 -5.88
CA VAL A 21 -29.23 -4.91 -6.42
C VAL A 21 -30.00 -4.97 -7.75
N ALA A 22 -31.00 -4.12 -7.94
CA ALA A 22 -31.76 -4.01 -9.19
C ALA A 22 -31.06 -3.18 -10.30
N GLY A 23 -29.78 -2.83 -10.12
CA GLY A 23 -29.00 -2.05 -11.08
C GLY A 23 -28.92 -0.54 -10.77
N GLY A 24 -29.40 -0.12 -9.60
CA GLY A 24 -29.17 1.21 -9.05
C GLY A 24 -27.74 1.43 -8.56
N SER A 25 -27.42 2.67 -8.17
CA SER A 25 -26.08 3.01 -7.68
C SER A 25 -25.88 2.58 -6.23
N TRP A 26 -24.78 1.85 -5.97
CA TRP A 26 -24.32 1.50 -4.63
C TRP A 26 -23.83 2.73 -3.83
N ALA A 27 -23.52 3.85 -4.48
CA ALA A 27 -23.28 5.12 -3.78
C ALA A 27 -24.51 5.60 -2.99
N THR A 28 -25.73 5.26 -3.43
CA THR A 28 -26.98 5.58 -2.72
C THR A 28 -27.09 4.82 -1.40
N VAL A 29 -26.50 3.62 -1.31
CA VAL A 29 -26.45 2.84 -0.07
C VAL A 29 -25.62 3.60 0.96
N TYR A 30 -24.42 4.04 0.59
CA TYR A 30 -23.58 4.84 1.49
C TYR A 30 -24.18 6.20 1.84
N SER A 31 -24.79 6.91 0.88
CA SER A 31 -25.45 8.19 1.21
C SER A 31 -26.62 8.00 2.17
N THR A 32 -27.34 6.88 2.09
CA THR A 32 -28.40 6.52 3.03
C THR A 32 -27.82 6.24 4.42
N ILE A 33 -26.72 5.48 4.51
CA ILE A 33 -26.00 5.25 5.78
C ILE A 33 -25.53 6.58 6.38
N SER A 34 -24.82 7.39 5.59
CA SER A 34 -24.26 8.69 6.01
C SER A 34 -25.34 9.64 6.54
N ALA A 35 -26.51 9.66 5.91
CA ALA A 35 -27.66 10.45 6.34
C ALA A 35 -28.28 10.00 7.68
N SER A 36 -28.11 8.73 8.07
CA SER A 36 -28.52 8.24 9.40
C SER A 36 -27.49 8.57 10.48
N ILE A 37 -26.21 8.46 10.15
CA ILE A 37 -25.11 8.54 11.13
C ILE A 37 -24.51 9.94 11.26
N SER A 38 -25.05 10.94 10.56
CA SER A 38 -24.55 12.31 10.64
C SER A 38 -25.61 13.40 10.44
N THR A 39 -25.40 14.54 11.09
CA THR A 39 -26.17 15.78 10.89
C THR A 39 -25.20 16.92 10.60
N ASN A 40 -25.41 17.64 9.49
CA ASN A 40 -24.53 18.72 9.03
C ASN A 40 -23.04 18.33 8.93
N GLY A 41 -22.78 17.07 8.55
CA GLY A 41 -21.43 16.50 8.43
C GLY A 41 -20.77 16.14 9.77
N GLN A 42 -21.48 16.30 10.89
CA GLN A 42 -21.02 15.89 12.22
C GLN A 42 -21.64 14.54 12.61
N PRO A 43 -20.88 13.68 13.29
CA PRO A 43 -21.32 12.33 13.64
C PRO A 43 -22.41 12.39 14.71
N GLU A 44 -23.42 11.53 14.56
CA GLU A 44 -24.42 11.32 15.61
C GLU A 44 -23.81 10.68 16.87
N ALA A 45 -24.54 10.74 17.98
CA ALA A 45 -24.08 10.13 19.23
C ALA A 45 -23.83 8.62 19.06
N GLY A 46 -22.62 8.15 19.39
CA GLY A 46 -22.22 6.75 19.23
C GLY A 46 -21.62 6.39 17.88
N VAL A 47 -21.48 7.37 16.97
CA VAL A 47 -20.77 7.23 15.69
C VAL A 47 -19.33 7.68 15.87
N ASP A 48 -18.39 6.82 15.49
CA ASP A 48 -16.97 7.18 15.41
C ASP A 48 -16.73 8.07 14.18
N GLN A 49 -16.02 9.19 14.36
CA GLN A 49 -15.70 10.12 13.28
C GLN A 49 -14.88 9.46 12.15
N ALA A 50 -14.00 8.51 12.47
CA ALA A 50 -13.22 7.76 11.49
C ALA A 50 -14.13 6.87 10.63
N VAL A 51 -15.16 6.26 11.24
CA VAL A 51 -16.16 5.46 10.52
C VAL A 51 -17.01 6.35 9.61
N LEU A 52 -17.47 7.51 10.08
CA LEU A 52 -18.18 8.47 9.22
C LEU A 52 -17.32 8.93 8.04
N SER A 53 -16.05 9.26 8.30
CA SER A 53 -15.09 9.65 7.26
C SER A 53 -14.90 8.54 6.22
N TRP A 54 -14.79 7.30 6.67
CA TRP A 54 -14.69 6.14 5.79
C TRP A 54 -15.94 5.96 4.93
N VAL A 55 -17.15 6.02 5.51
CA VAL A 55 -18.43 5.91 4.78
C VAL A 55 -18.53 6.98 3.68
N ASN A 56 -18.16 8.23 4.00
CA ASN A 56 -18.18 9.33 3.03
C ASN A 56 -17.14 9.15 1.92
N GLY A 57 -15.96 8.61 2.23
CA GLY A 57 -14.96 8.23 1.23
C GLY A 57 -15.46 7.09 0.34
N ALA A 58 -16.02 6.04 0.93
CA ALA A 58 -16.55 4.89 0.21
C ALA A 58 -17.71 5.27 -0.73
N GLN A 59 -18.56 6.22 -0.33
CA GLN A 59 -19.58 6.82 -1.19
C GLN A 59 -18.97 7.44 -2.46
N GLN A 60 -17.93 8.26 -2.30
CA GLN A 60 -17.24 8.93 -3.40
C GLN A 60 -16.60 7.91 -4.36
N VAL A 61 -15.94 6.89 -3.81
CA VAL A 61 -15.33 5.79 -4.57
C VAL A 61 -16.39 5.02 -5.37
N ASN A 62 -17.53 4.70 -4.75
CA ASN A 62 -18.66 4.05 -5.42
C ASN A 62 -19.27 4.91 -6.52
N ALA A 63 -19.32 6.23 -6.32
CA ALA A 63 -19.79 7.17 -7.34
C ALA A 63 -18.75 7.47 -8.42
N GLY A 64 -17.49 7.03 -8.25
CA GLY A 64 -16.40 7.29 -9.20
C GLY A 64 -15.94 8.74 -9.20
N VAL A 65 -16.09 9.46 -8.09
CA VAL A 65 -15.79 10.91 -7.99
C VAL A 65 -14.85 11.20 -6.83
N GLY A 66 -14.15 12.33 -6.91
CA GLY A 66 -13.29 12.84 -5.84
C GLY A 66 -11.91 12.15 -5.77
N ASP A 67 -11.04 12.78 -4.98
CA ASP A 67 -9.61 12.43 -4.92
C ASP A 67 -9.38 11.02 -4.37
N PHE A 68 -10.18 10.59 -3.38
CA PHE A 68 -10.11 9.22 -2.86
C PHE A 68 -10.46 8.17 -3.91
N SER A 69 -11.45 8.44 -4.76
CA SER A 69 -11.79 7.54 -5.87
C SER A 69 -10.66 7.45 -6.87
N HIS A 70 -10.04 8.58 -7.22
CA HIS A 70 -8.89 8.61 -8.11
C HIS A 70 -7.72 7.81 -7.52
N PHE A 71 -7.32 8.15 -6.29
CA PHE A 71 -6.22 7.51 -5.59
C PHE A 71 -6.43 5.99 -5.48
N ILE A 72 -7.56 5.54 -4.93
CA ILE A 72 -7.84 4.11 -4.74
C ILE A 72 -7.77 3.35 -6.07
N ARG A 73 -8.29 3.94 -7.15
CA ARG A 73 -8.33 3.26 -8.46
C ARG A 73 -6.95 3.19 -9.10
N GLN A 74 -6.18 4.27 -9.08
CA GLN A 74 -4.83 4.28 -9.64
C GLN A 74 -3.88 3.41 -8.81
N TYR A 75 -3.93 3.54 -7.48
CA TYR A 75 -3.15 2.74 -6.55
C TYR A 75 -3.43 1.25 -6.76
N SER A 76 -4.71 0.85 -6.77
CA SER A 76 -5.08 -0.57 -6.91
C SER A 76 -4.69 -1.12 -8.27
N THR A 77 -4.79 -0.32 -9.34
CA THR A 77 -4.37 -0.72 -10.68
C THR A 77 -2.85 -0.94 -10.74
N ALA A 78 -2.06 0.01 -10.21
CA ALA A 78 -0.61 -0.12 -10.14
C ALA A 78 -0.19 -1.33 -9.29
N GLN A 79 -0.80 -1.51 -8.12
CA GLN A 79 -0.53 -2.66 -7.26
C GLN A 79 -0.88 -4.00 -7.92
N TYR A 80 -1.93 -4.05 -8.74
CA TYR A 80 -2.30 -5.28 -9.45
C TYR A 80 -1.26 -5.61 -10.51
N VAL A 81 -0.82 -4.63 -11.31
CA VAL A 81 0.23 -4.83 -12.32
C VAL A 81 1.53 -5.30 -11.67
N LEU A 82 1.95 -4.66 -10.57
CA LEU A 82 3.16 -5.08 -9.85
C LEU A 82 3.04 -6.51 -9.32
N ARG A 83 1.86 -6.98 -8.88
CA ARG A 83 1.73 -8.34 -8.33
C ARG A 83 1.59 -9.44 -9.37
N PHE A 84 0.95 -9.12 -10.49
CA PHE A 84 0.49 -10.13 -11.45
C PHE A 84 1.08 -9.94 -12.85
N GLY A 85 1.88 -8.90 -13.09
CA GLY A 85 2.52 -8.64 -14.38
C GLY A 85 1.54 -8.25 -15.49
N GLU A 86 0.26 -8.07 -15.18
CA GLU A 86 -0.80 -7.80 -16.15
C GLU A 86 -1.88 -6.87 -15.60
N ALA A 87 -2.74 -6.37 -16.48
CA ALA A 87 -3.90 -5.58 -16.07
C ALA A 87 -5.05 -6.48 -15.58
N SER A 88 -5.68 -6.08 -14.47
CA SER A 88 -6.83 -6.82 -13.93
C SER A 88 -7.99 -6.87 -14.92
N GLN A 89 -8.58 -8.06 -15.05
CA GLN A 89 -9.84 -8.26 -15.78
C GLN A 89 -11.07 -7.93 -14.91
N THR A 90 -10.88 -7.78 -13.60
CA THR A 90 -11.94 -7.40 -12.67
C THR A 90 -12.13 -5.89 -12.68
N SER A 91 -13.36 -5.42 -12.80
CA SER A 91 -13.64 -3.99 -12.66
C SER A 91 -13.57 -3.57 -11.19
N LEU A 92 -12.80 -2.52 -10.89
CA LEU A 92 -12.79 -1.91 -9.55
C LEU A 92 -14.15 -1.37 -9.12
N GLN A 93 -15.06 -1.08 -10.07
CA GLN A 93 -16.44 -0.76 -9.70
C GLN A 93 -17.16 -1.98 -9.10
N VAL A 94 -17.00 -3.16 -9.69
CA VAL A 94 -17.60 -4.40 -9.17
C VAL A 94 -17.09 -4.70 -7.76
N VAL A 95 -15.80 -4.44 -7.50
CA VAL A 95 -15.20 -4.59 -6.17
C VAL A 95 -15.79 -3.57 -5.19
N SER A 96 -15.86 -2.30 -5.59
CA SER A 96 -16.43 -1.21 -4.79
C SER A 96 -17.89 -1.46 -4.41
N ASP A 97 -18.68 -2.00 -5.34
CA ASP A 97 -20.07 -2.41 -5.15
C ASP A 97 -20.18 -3.61 -4.18
N ALA A 98 -19.24 -4.56 -4.24
CA ALA A 98 -19.18 -5.71 -3.33
C ALA A 98 -18.89 -5.29 -1.88
N VAL A 99 -17.98 -4.33 -1.67
CA VAL A 99 -17.71 -3.75 -0.34
C VAL A 99 -18.97 -3.04 0.18
N ALA A 100 -19.65 -2.24 -0.66
CA ALA A 100 -20.89 -1.57 -0.28
C ALA A 100 -21.98 -2.55 0.15
N ARG A 101 -22.10 -3.67 -0.56
CA ARG A 101 -23.03 -4.75 -0.24
C ARG A 101 -22.73 -5.35 1.14
N ARG A 102 -21.48 -5.67 1.43
CA ARG A 102 -21.10 -6.25 2.73
C ARG A 102 -21.40 -5.34 3.90
N VAL A 103 -21.01 -4.07 3.80
CA VAL A 103 -21.30 -3.07 4.85
C VAL A 103 -22.81 -2.97 5.09
N ALA A 104 -23.61 -2.96 4.03
CA ALA A 104 -25.07 -2.90 4.16
C ALA A 104 -25.66 -4.18 4.75
N ASP A 105 -25.19 -5.36 4.33
CA ASP A 105 -25.62 -6.66 4.86
C ASP A 105 -25.33 -6.76 6.37
N ASP A 106 -24.18 -6.26 6.81
CA ASP A 106 -23.81 -6.21 8.21
C ASP A 106 -24.72 -5.31 9.04
N ILE A 107 -25.00 -4.09 8.56
CA ILE A 107 -25.91 -3.18 9.25
C ILE A 107 -27.33 -3.75 9.27
N LEU A 108 -27.81 -4.31 8.15
CA LEU A 108 -29.16 -4.87 8.05
C LEU A 108 -29.34 -6.12 8.92
N SER A 109 -28.28 -6.90 9.12
CA SER A 109 -28.33 -8.11 9.94
C SER A 109 -28.18 -7.83 11.44
N THR A 110 -27.35 -6.86 11.82
CA THR A 110 -27.04 -6.56 13.22
C THR A 110 -27.87 -5.42 13.80
N GLY A 111 -28.31 -4.48 12.97
CA GLY A 111 -28.88 -3.21 13.40
C GLY A 111 -27.83 -2.20 13.89
N GLU A 112 -26.54 -2.54 13.84
CA GLU A 112 -25.45 -1.74 14.41
C GLU A 112 -24.52 -1.20 13.31
N LEU A 113 -23.94 -0.02 13.56
CA LEU A 113 -22.87 0.50 12.72
C LEU A 113 -21.56 -0.27 12.99
N PRO A 114 -20.93 -0.90 11.99
CA PRO A 114 -19.68 -1.62 12.18
C PRO A 114 -18.53 -0.67 12.59
N SER A 115 -17.60 -1.18 13.40
CA SER A 115 -16.38 -0.44 13.73
C SER A 115 -15.42 -0.40 12.55
N LEU A 116 -14.44 0.52 12.60
CA LEU A 116 -13.42 0.62 11.56
C LEU A 116 -12.65 -0.70 11.36
N ALA A 117 -12.32 -1.40 12.45
CA ALA A 117 -11.66 -2.70 12.39
C ALA A 117 -12.49 -3.77 11.67
N VAL A 118 -13.82 -3.79 11.90
CA VAL A 118 -14.74 -4.71 11.20
C VAL A 118 -14.82 -4.35 9.72
N ILE A 119 -14.97 -3.07 9.41
CA ILE A 119 -14.99 -2.58 8.03
C ILE A 119 -13.72 -2.98 7.28
N GLY A 120 -12.54 -2.76 7.87
CA GLY A 120 -11.26 -3.09 7.22
C GLY A 120 -11.05 -4.60 7.05
N SER A 121 -11.27 -5.38 8.11
CA SER A 121 -10.96 -6.82 8.12
C SER A 121 -12.00 -7.70 7.42
N ARG A 122 -13.29 -7.34 7.47
CA ARG A 122 -14.39 -8.16 6.94
C ARG A 122 -14.95 -7.62 5.63
N ASP A 123 -15.25 -6.33 5.58
CA ASP A 123 -16.05 -5.77 4.48
C ASP A 123 -15.16 -5.34 3.32
N ALA A 124 -14.14 -4.54 3.62
CA ALA A 124 -13.13 -4.15 2.67
C ALA A 124 -12.16 -5.30 2.32
N GLY A 125 -12.13 -6.36 3.15
CA GLY A 125 -11.49 -7.65 2.85
C GLY A 125 -11.99 -8.28 1.54
N GLU A 126 -13.16 -7.90 1.04
CA GLU A 126 -13.61 -8.28 -0.30
C GLU A 126 -12.70 -7.78 -1.41
N THR A 127 -12.08 -6.62 -1.24
CA THR A 127 -11.11 -6.11 -2.21
C THR A 127 -9.92 -7.06 -2.30
N ILE A 128 -9.41 -7.48 -1.15
CA ILE A 128 -8.29 -8.42 -1.04
C ILE A 128 -8.65 -9.75 -1.72
N ALA A 129 -9.84 -10.29 -1.45
CA ALA A 129 -10.29 -11.56 -2.02
C ALA A 129 -10.62 -11.50 -3.52
N LEU A 130 -11.39 -10.49 -3.96
CA LEU A 130 -11.91 -10.40 -5.32
C LEU A 130 -10.93 -9.79 -6.31
N TYR A 131 -10.03 -8.93 -5.84
CA TYR A 131 -9.13 -8.17 -6.69
C TYR A 131 -7.67 -8.59 -6.55
N PHE A 132 -7.21 -8.97 -5.36
CA PHE A 132 -5.79 -9.27 -5.15
C PHE A 132 -5.51 -10.75 -4.87
N ASN A 133 -6.42 -11.67 -5.20
CA ASN A 133 -6.24 -13.12 -4.96
C ASN A 133 -5.82 -13.46 -3.52
N ASN A 134 -6.34 -12.70 -2.55
CA ASN A 134 -6.00 -12.74 -1.12
C ASN A 134 -4.63 -12.17 -0.72
N ASP A 135 -3.89 -11.54 -1.64
CA ASP A 135 -2.74 -10.72 -1.29
C ASP A 135 -3.20 -9.41 -0.61
N LYS A 136 -2.77 -9.22 0.63
CA LYS A 136 -3.16 -8.06 1.45
C LYS A 136 -2.37 -6.80 1.13
N GLY A 137 -1.14 -6.92 0.63
CA GLY A 137 -0.24 -5.80 0.38
C GLY A 137 -0.78 -4.85 -0.69
N GLY A 138 -1.51 -5.38 -1.68
CA GLY A 138 -2.09 -4.59 -2.77
C GLY A 138 -3.27 -3.69 -2.35
N TRP A 139 -3.84 -3.89 -1.17
CA TRP A 139 -5.05 -3.19 -0.78
C TRP A 139 -4.78 -1.73 -0.37
N SER A 140 -5.49 -0.80 -0.99
CA SER A 140 -5.37 0.65 -0.70
C SER A 140 -5.76 1.04 0.73
N GLY A 141 -6.39 0.15 1.50
CA GLY A 141 -6.64 0.38 2.91
C GLY A 141 -5.37 0.46 3.75
N ASN A 142 -4.27 -0.16 3.29
CA ASN A 142 -2.97 -0.06 3.94
C ASN A 142 -2.49 1.39 4.08
N SER A 143 -2.81 2.28 3.13
CA SER A 143 -2.53 3.72 3.25
C SER A 143 -3.63 4.46 4.00
N LEU A 144 -4.88 4.25 3.60
CA LEU A 144 -5.98 5.10 4.04
C LEU A 144 -6.38 4.90 5.50
N PHE A 145 -6.23 3.69 6.05
CA PHE A 145 -6.61 3.42 7.44
C PHE A 145 -5.63 4.06 8.43
N MET A 146 -4.36 4.25 8.08
CA MET A 146 -3.41 5.00 8.90
C MET A 146 -3.93 6.42 9.19
N PHE A 147 -4.49 7.06 8.16
CA PHE A 147 -5.10 8.37 8.30
C PHE A 147 -6.39 8.33 9.13
N LEU A 148 -7.11 7.21 9.14
CA LEU A 148 -8.26 6.99 10.01
C LEU A 148 -7.87 6.60 11.45
N GLY A 149 -6.57 6.57 11.76
CA GLY A 149 -6.04 6.30 13.10
C GLY A 149 -5.71 4.83 13.36
N ASP A 150 -5.71 3.98 12.32
CA ASP A 150 -5.44 2.54 12.42
C ASP A 150 -4.31 2.12 11.46
N ASP A 151 -3.10 1.92 11.99
CA ASP A 151 -1.93 1.43 11.23
C ASP A 151 -1.80 -0.09 11.20
N SER A 152 -2.74 -0.85 11.81
CA SER A 152 -2.60 -2.30 11.92
C SER A 152 -2.48 -2.97 10.54
N PHE A 153 -3.31 -2.57 9.58
CA PHE A 153 -3.26 -3.11 8.21
C PHE A 153 -1.93 -2.83 7.51
N PHE A 154 -1.39 -1.62 7.65
CA PHE A 154 -0.08 -1.25 7.11
C PHE A 154 1.02 -2.08 7.74
N ARG A 155 1.04 -2.18 9.07
CA ARG A 155 2.07 -2.92 9.81
C ARG A 155 2.04 -4.41 9.52
N ASP A 156 0.86 -4.98 9.38
CA ASP A 156 0.67 -6.41 9.14
C ASP A 156 0.93 -6.78 7.68
N SER A 157 0.52 -5.94 6.72
CA SER A 157 0.50 -6.29 5.29
C SER A 157 1.62 -5.67 4.47
N ILE A 158 2.19 -4.55 4.95
CA ILE A 158 3.27 -3.82 4.24
C ILE A 158 4.60 -4.02 4.94
N LEU A 159 4.64 -3.84 6.26
CA LEU A 159 5.87 -4.01 7.03
C LEU A 159 6.09 -5.44 7.53
N HIS A 160 5.08 -6.31 7.41
CA HIS A 160 5.08 -7.69 7.90
C HIS A 160 5.57 -7.85 9.34
N THR A 161 5.30 -6.86 10.19
CA THR A 161 5.76 -6.86 11.58
C THR A 161 4.84 -7.73 12.44
N THR A 162 5.32 -8.89 12.90
CA THR A 162 4.54 -9.76 13.81
C THR A 162 4.74 -9.40 15.30
N ASP A 163 5.74 -8.58 15.63
CA ASP A 163 6.01 -8.10 16.99
C ASP A 163 6.18 -6.56 16.97
N ALA A 164 5.60 -5.86 17.94
CA ALA A 164 5.80 -4.42 18.14
C ALA A 164 7.24 -4.07 18.57
N ASN A 165 8.04 -5.06 18.98
CA ASN A 165 9.42 -4.89 19.42
C ASN A 165 10.47 -5.40 18.42
N ASP A 166 10.03 -5.98 17.30
CA ASP A 166 10.91 -6.43 16.23
C ASP A 166 10.39 -5.87 14.89
N PRO A 167 10.75 -4.62 14.54
CA PRO A 167 10.31 -3.97 13.30
C PRO A 167 10.95 -4.58 12.03
N ALA A 168 11.59 -5.74 12.17
CA ALA A 168 12.80 -6.08 11.44
C ALA A 168 12.73 -7.51 10.82
N ALA A 169 11.57 -7.88 10.27
CA ALA A 169 11.36 -9.21 9.67
C ALA A 169 10.58 -9.20 8.35
N GLY A 170 10.29 -8.01 7.81
CA GLY A 170 9.45 -7.89 6.62
C GLY A 170 10.22 -7.81 5.31
N ASP A 171 9.64 -8.41 4.28
CA ASP A 171 10.03 -8.23 2.88
C ASP A 171 9.85 -6.76 2.46
N PRO A 172 10.94 -6.01 2.16
CA PRO A 172 10.86 -4.60 1.80
C PRO A 172 10.07 -4.35 0.51
N TYR A 173 9.84 -5.38 -0.32
CA TYR A 173 9.16 -5.26 -1.60
C TYR A 173 7.72 -4.73 -1.43
N ASP A 174 6.96 -5.21 -0.45
CA ASP A 174 5.60 -4.70 -0.23
C ASP A 174 5.60 -3.22 0.19
N PHE A 175 6.62 -2.76 0.91
CA PHE A 175 6.79 -1.34 1.20
C PHE A 175 7.13 -0.53 -0.05
N TRP A 176 8.04 -1.01 -0.89
CA TRP A 176 8.39 -0.28 -2.10
C TRP A 176 7.27 -0.24 -3.11
N THR A 177 6.53 -1.34 -3.30
CA THR A 177 5.32 -1.32 -4.13
C THR A 177 4.25 -0.40 -3.54
N PHE A 178 4.11 -0.33 -2.21
CA PHE A 178 3.24 0.65 -1.54
C PHE A 178 3.66 2.10 -1.86
N VAL A 179 4.95 2.43 -1.77
CA VAL A 179 5.47 3.77 -2.08
C VAL A 179 5.28 4.09 -3.56
N GLY A 180 5.74 3.21 -4.45
CA GLY A 180 5.69 3.39 -5.89
C GLY A 180 4.25 3.54 -6.42
N SER A 181 3.34 2.68 -5.98
CA SER A 181 1.92 2.78 -6.37
C SER A 181 1.22 4.01 -5.78
N SER A 182 1.61 4.47 -4.59
CA SER A 182 1.11 5.72 -4.02
C SER A 182 1.59 6.93 -4.82
N MET A 183 2.88 6.97 -5.18
CA MET A 183 3.44 8.03 -6.01
C MET A 183 2.83 8.03 -7.40
N TYR A 184 2.63 6.87 -8.02
CA TYR A 184 1.92 6.74 -9.29
C TYR A 184 0.50 7.29 -9.22
N ALA A 185 -0.23 6.97 -8.16
CA ALA A 185 -1.61 7.41 -7.96
C ALA A 185 -1.75 8.92 -7.74
N LEU A 186 -0.70 9.58 -7.27
CA LEU A 186 -0.72 10.98 -6.87
C LEU A 186 0.07 11.91 -7.79
N GLY A 187 1.01 11.39 -8.59
CA GLY A 187 1.87 12.19 -9.48
C GLY A 187 3.27 12.44 -8.93
N GLY A 188 3.54 12.08 -7.66
CA GLY A 188 4.86 12.16 -7.05
C GLY A 188 4.82 12.31 -5.54
N ILE A 189 6.00 12.54 -4.94
CA ILE A 189 6.14 12.68 -3.48
C ILE A 189 5.57 14.00 -2.96
N GLU A 190 5.62 15.07 -3.77
CA GLU A 190 5.03 16.37 -3.42
C GLU A 190 3.51 16.24 -3.25
N ASP A 191 2.86 15.52 -4.17
CA ASP A 191 1.41 15.26 -4.12
C ASP A 191 1.03 14.34 -2.95
N LEU A 192 1.90 13.42 -2.54
CA LEU A 192 1.70 12.60 -1.33
C LEU A 192 1.72 13.46 -0.05
N ILE A 193 2.66 14.40 0.03
CA ILE A 193 2.72 15.37 1.13
C ILE A 193 1.47 16.24 1.14
N ASP A 194 1.00 16.67 -0.03
CA ASP A 194 -0.19 17.50 -0.16
C ASP A 194 -1.48 16.74 0.17
N LEU A 195 -1.60 15.46 -0.22
CA LEU A 195 -2.69 14.58 0.23
C LEU A 195 -2.68 14.45 1.76
N ALA A 196 -1.52 14.21 2.38
CA ALA A 196 -1.41 14.11 3.83
C ALA A 196 -1.81 15.41 4.54
N LYS A 197 -1.44 16.58 3.98
CA LYS A 197 -1.90 17.89 4.46
C LYS A 197 -3.41 18.06 4.31
N GLN A 198 -3.99 17.67 3.17
CA GLN A 198 -5.42 17.77 2.91
C GLN A 198 -6.19 16.91 3.92
N VAL A 199 -5.76 15.67 4.12
CA VAL A 199 -6.33 14.76 5.11
C VAL A 199 -6.25 15.36 6.52
N TYR A 200 -5.08 15.87 6.93
CA TYR A 200 -4.92 16.56 8.21
C TYR A 200 -5.91 17.72 8.37
N GLN A 201 -6.04 18.57 7.36
CA GLN A 201 -6.92 19.74 7.40
C GLN A 201 -8.40 19.33 7.46
N THR A 202 -8.80 18.33 6.66
CA THR A 202 -10.16 17.78 6.69
C THR A 202 -10.47 17.17 8.05
N MET A 203 -9.55 16.39 8.62
CA MET A 203 -9.73 15.77 9.93
C MET A 203 -9.80 16.81 11.05
N ALA A 204 -8.93 17.82 11.02
CA ALA A 204 -8.96 18.94 11.95
C ALA A 204 -10.29 19.70 11.88
N ALA A 205 -10.79 19.97 10.67
CA ALA A 205 -12.05 20.68 10.45
C ALA A 205 -13.26 19.88 10.92
N ASN A 206 -13.18 18.54 10.94
CA ASN A 206 -14.26 17.64 11.35
C ASN A 206 -14.06 17.09 12.78
N GLY A 207 -13.25 17.75 13.61
CA GLY A 207 -13.15 17.42 15.04
C GLY A 207 -12.50 16.07 15.34
N VAL A 208 -11.83 15.44 14.37
CA VAL A 208 -10.96 14.29 14.64
C VAL A 208 -9.81 14.76 15.53
N GLY A 209 -9.50 14.00 16.57
CA GLY A 209 -8.30 14.21 17.37
C GLY A 209 -7.06 14.01 16.51
N VAL A 210 -6.61 15.08 15.83
CA VAL A 210 -5.53 15.00 14.84
C VAL A 210 -4.21 14.54 15.46
N LEU A 211 -4.05 14.76 16.76
CA LEU A 211 -2.90 14.24 17.50
C LEU A 211 -2.83 12.70 17.46
N GLY A 212 -3.97 12.01 17.49
CA GLY A 212 -4.05 10.55 17.39
C GLY A 212 -3.63 10.05 16.01
N THR A 213 -4.28 10.54 14.95
CA THR A 213 -3.92 10.23 13.56
C THR A 213 -2.46 10.55 13.24
N PHE A 214 -1.96 11.71 13.68
CA PHE A 214 -0.57 12.09 13.49
C PHE A 214 0.36 11.12 14.21
N THR A 215 0.03 10.71 15.44
CA THR A 215 0.81 9.69 16.15
C THR A 215 0.83 8.37 15.38
N THR A 216 -0.30 7.94 14.80
CA THR A 216 -0.39 6.72 13.98
C THR A 216 0.48 6.81 12.73
N VAL A 217 0.39 7.90 11.96
CA VAL A 217 1.21 8.09 10.75
C VAL A 217 2.70 8.18 11.10
N PHE A 218 3.07 8.93 12.15
CA PHE A 218 4.47 9.02 12.58
C PHE A 218 5.03 7.69 13.04
N LYS A 219 4.22 6.89 13.73
CA LYS A 219 4.60 5.54 14.13
C LYS A 219 4.83 4.65 12.90
N ALA A 220 3.92 4.67 11.93
CA ALA A 220 4.10 3.92 10.68
C ALA A 220 5.37 4.35 9.91
N MET A 221 5.65 5.66 9.86
CA MET A 221 6.90 6.18 9.26
C MET A 221 8.14 5.70 10.02
N TRP A 222 8.10 5.74 11.35
CA TRP A 222 9.19 5.28 12.19
C TRP A 222 9.45 3.78 12.03
N ASP A 223 8.39 2.97 12.03
CA ASP A 223 8.47 1.51 11.83
C ASP A 223 9.03 1.20 10.43
N SER A 224 8.61 1.96 9.40
CA SER A 224 9.16 1.85 8.04
C SER A 224 10.65 2.19 8.00
N ASP A 225 11.06 3.25 8.70
CA ASP A 225 12.45 3.70 8.79
C ASP A 225 13.35 2.66 9.45
N ALA A 226 12.85 2.02 10.51
CA ALA A 226 13.55 0.91 11.18
C ALA A 226 13.72 -0.31 10.26
N MET A 227 12.66 -0.69 9.52
CA MET A 227 12.71 -1.80 8.56
C MET A 227 13.72 -1.54 7.44
N LEU A 228 13.68 -0.35 6.81
CA LEU A 228 14.63 0.00 5.74
C LEU A 228 16.07 0.10 6.25
N HIS A 229 16.26 0.62 7.47
CA HIS A 229 17.60 0.68 8.05
C HIS A 229 18.16 -0.71 8.30
N GLN A 230 17.33 -1.67 8.67
CA GLN A 230 17.78 -3.05 8.79
C GLN A 230 18.04 -3.68 7.42
N ALA A 231 17.15 -3.47 6.44
CA ALA A 231 17.28 -4.06 5.11
C ALA A 231 18.51 -3.54 4.35
N TYR A 232 18.76 -2.23 4.41
CA TYR A 232 19.76 -1.56 3.56
C TYR A 232 20.84 -0.79 4.32
N GLY A 233 20.78 -0.70 5.65
CA GLY A 233 21.65 0.18 6.43
C GLY A 233 21.34 1.68 6.26
N LEU A 234 20.23 2.03 5.59
CA LEU A 234 19.86 3.39 5.20
C LEU A 234 18.48 3.78 5.74
N TYR A 235 18.31 5.07 6.00
CA TYR A 235 17.04 5.62 6.48
C TYR A 235 16.15 6.09 5.32
N THR A 236 14.83 6.06 5.52
CA THR A 236 13.82 6.50 4.53
C THR A 236 14.13 7.86 3.90
N PRO A 237 14.55 8.92 4.63
CA PRO A 237 14.78 10.21 4.01
C PRO A 237 16.00 10.19 3.08
N SER A 238 17.00 9.36 3.36
CA SER A 238 18.16 9.18 2.48
C SER A 238 17.74 8.51 1.18
N ILE A 239 16.91 7.47 1.27
CA ILE A 239 16.47 6.71 0.09
C ILE A 239 15.58 7.59 -0.80
N LEU A 240 14.50 8.15 -0.24
CA LEU A 240 13.51 8.91 -1.01
C LEU A 240 14.03 10.23 -1.59
N SER A 241 15.15 10.76 -1.08
CA SER A 241 15.75 12.01 -1.60
C SER A 241 16.85 11.80 -2.63
N SER A 242 17.42 10.60 -2.71
CA SER A 242 18.62 10.34 -3.50
C SER A 242 18.41 9.30 -4.59
N TYR A 243 17.47 8.37 -4.40
CA TYR A 243 17.28 7.22 -5.27
C TYR A 243 15.99 7.33 -6.09
N GLN A 244 16.08 6.98 -7.37
CA GLN A 244 14.93 6.66 -8.20
C GLN A 244 14.47 5.23 -7.88
N LEU A 245 13.16 4.98 -8.00
CA LEU A 245 12.58 3.68 -7.69
C LEU A 245 12.29 2.92 -8.99
N ASP A 246 12.83 1.71 -9.10
CA ASP A 246 12.49 0.73 -10.14
C ASP A 246 12.06 -0.58 -9.47
N LEU A 247 11.01 -1.23 -9.97
CA LEU A 247 10.44 -2.41 -9.32
C LEU A 247 10.12 -3.46 -10.37
N GLY A 248 10.61 -4.68 -10.12
CA GLY A 248 10.12 -5.90 -10.74
C GLY A 248 8.71 -6.23 -10.25
N THR A 249 8.19 -7.36 -10.70
CA THR A 249 6.89 -7.87 -10.31
C THR A 249 7.00 -8.84 -9.14
N GLN A 250 5.97 -8.90 -8.31
CA GLN A 250 6.04 -9.65 -7.05
C GLN A 250 6.18 -11.17 -7.23
N ASN A 251 5.86 -11.74 -8.38
CA ASN A 251 5.79 -13.20 -8.52
C ASN A 251 6.27 -13.71 -9.89
N HIS A 252 7.09 -12.94 -10.62
CA HIS A 252 7.70 -13.37 -11.87
C HIS A 252 9.20 -13.14 -11.84
N ASN A 253 9.88 -13.79 -12.77
CA ASN A 253 11.27 -13.53 -13.05
C ASN A 253 11.37 -12.26 -13.90
N ASP A 254 12.05 -11.26 -13.39
CA ASP A 254 12.20 -9.96 -13.99
C ASP A 254 13.66 -9.70 -14.41
N GLU A 255 13.81 -8.95 -15.51
CA GLU A 255 15.12 -8.48 -15.99
C GLU A 255 15.14 -6.96 -15.89
N ILE A 256 15.87 -6.44 -14.90
CA ILE A 256 15.99 -5.00 -14.64
C ILE A 256 17.41 -4.56 -15.01
N ASN A 257 17.51 -3.57 -15.89
CA ASN A 257 18.78 -3.03 -16.35
C ASN A 257 18.75 -1.50 -16.25
N LEU A 258 19.46 -0.98 -15.25
CA LEU A 258 19.40 0.41 -14.84
C LEU A 258 20.31 1.29 -15.69
N ASP A 259 19.91 2.57 -15.82
CA ASP A 259 20.71 3.54 -16.56
C ASP A 259 21.94 4.02 -15.77
N ASN A 260 22.81 4.77 -16.44
CA ASN A 260 24.04 5.27 -15.82
C ASN A 260 23.89 6.66 -15.19
N ASP A 261 22.70 7.27 -15.23
CA ASP A 261 22.51 8.70 -14.93
C ASP A 261 21.94 8.95 -13.52
N HIS A 262 21.30 7.95 -12.91
CA HIS A 262 20.64 8.06 -11.61
C HIS A 262 21.20 7.09 -10.57
N GLN A 263 21.01 7.42 -9.30
CA GLN A 263 21.07 6.42 -8.24
C GLN A 263 19.71 5.72 -8.21
N TRP A 264 19.69 4.41 -8.17
CA TRP A 264 18.49 3.59 -8.24
C TRP A 264 18.36 2.75 -6.98
N LEU A 265 17.14 2.68 -6.46
CA LEU A 265 16.71 1.55 -5.65
C LEU A 265 15.88 0.66 -6.57
N SER A 266 16.39 -0.54 -6.80
CA SER A 266 15.72 -1.59 -7.56
C SER A 266 15.39 -2.77 -6.66
N SER A 267 14.17 -3.29 -6.78
CA SER A 267 13.76 -4.52 -6.09
C SER A 267 13.05 -5.46 -7.07
N GLY A 268 13.55 -6.70 -7.19
CA GLY A 268 13.01 -7.73 -8.08
C GLY A 268 11.66 -8.24 -7.62
N GLY A 269 11.57 -8.62 -6.35
CA GLY A 269 10.34 -9.09 -5.72
C GLY A 269 10.43 -10.58 -5.43
N LYS A 270 9.55 -11.39 -5.99
CA LYS A 270 9.73 -12.85 -5.94
C LYS A 270 9.84 -13.40 -7.34
N GLY A 271 10.72 -14.37 -7.50
CA GLY A 271 11.09 -14.91 -8.81
C GLY A 271 12.58 -15.14 -8.83
N ASP A 272 13.08 -15.76 -9.90
CA ASP A 272 14.52 -15.79 -10.15
C ASP A 272 14.87 -14.58 -11.04
N ASP A 273 15.27 -13.49 -10.41
CA ASP A 273 15.42 -12.18 -11.04
C ASP A 273 16.85 -11.94 -11.54
N THR A 274 16.98 -11.05 -12.52
CA THR A 274 18.27 -10.55 -12.98
C THR A 274 18.28 -9.03 -12.92
N ILE A 275 19.07 -8.47 -12.01
CA ILE A 275 19.14 -7.03 -11.79
C ILE A 275 20.57 -6.54 -12.02
N ILE A 276 20.72 -5.61 -12.96
CA ILE A 276 21.97 -4.95 -13.28
C ILE A 276 21.84 -3.47 -12.93
N GLY A 277 22.56 -3.07 -11.89
CA GLY A 277 22.72 -1.69 -11.48
C GLY A 277 23.45 -0.83 -12.51
N GLY A 278 23.32 0.47 -12.32
CA GLY A 278 23.84 1.54 -13.14
C GLY A 278 25.30 1.87 -12.84
N SER A 279 25.70 3.12 -13.08
CA SER A 279 27.08 3.57 -12.86
C SER A 279 27.29 4.36 -11.57
N ARG A 280 26.22 4.61 -10.82
CA ARG A 280 26.21 5.35 -9.56
C ARG A 280 25.95 4.39 -8.41
N GLY A 281 26.20 4.84 -7.18
CA GLY A 281 25.93 4.01 -6.00
C GLY A 281 24.45 3.68 -5.84
N ASP A 282 24.07 2.47 -6.21
CA ASP A 282 22.71 1.96 -6.28
C ASP A 282 22.36 1.06 -5.07
N ILE A 283 21.08 0.78 -4.90
CA ILE A 283 20.55 -0.26 -4.02
C ILE A 283 19.89 -1.30 -4.93
N VAL A 284 20.43 -2.52 -4.93
CA VAL A 284 19.96 -3.64 -5.74
C VAL A 284 19.47 -4.73 -4.79
N ASP A 285 18.18 -4.98 -4.79
CA ASP A 285 17.50 -5.97 -3.95
C ASP A 285 16.89 -7.07 -4.83
N GLY A 286 17.37 -8.31 -4.73
CA GLY A 286 16.81 -9.44 -5.47
C GLY A 286 15.42 -9.80 -4.96
N GLY A 287 15.36 -10.16 -3.68
CA GLY A 287 14.12 -10.47 -2.99
C GLY A 287 14.03 -11.95 -2.68
N LEU A 288 12.95 -12.62 -3.08
CA LEU A 288 12.79 -14.06 -2.86
C LEU A 288 13.01 -14.84 -4.14
N GLY A 289 13.96 -15.76 -4.15
CA GLY A 289 14.23 -16.63 -5.29
C GLY A 289 15.72 -16.75 -5.54
N THR A 290 16.11 -17.32 -6.69
CA THR A 290 17.52 -17.48 -7.05
C THR A 290 17.93 -16.36 -7.99
N ASP A 291 18.51 -15.29 -7.43
CA ASP A 291 18.72 -14.06 -8.17
C ASP A 291 20.13 -13.92 -8.74
N VAL A 292 20.26 -13.13 -9.80
CA VAL A 292 21.54 -12.69 -10.36
C VAL A 292 21.62 -11.17 -10.28
N LEU A 293 22.39 -10.68 -9.33
CA LEU A 293 22.47 -9.27 -8.98
C LEU A 293 23.85 -8.69 -9.29
N GLN A 294 23.90 -7.54 -9.93
CA GLN A 294 25.13 -6.81 -10.19
C GLN A 294 24.99 -5.37 -9.75
N GLY A 295 25.84 -4.90 -8.83
CA GLY A 295 25.79 -3.51 -8.34
C GLY A 295 26.12 -2.46 -9.40
N GLY A 296 27.06 -2.77 -10.30
CA GLY A 296 27.45 -1.86 -11.38
C GLY A 296 28.66 -0.99 -11.02
N GLY A 297 28.52 0.33 -11.10
CA GLY A 297 29.59 1.30 -10.82
C GLY A 297 29.44 1.99 -9.47
N GLU A 298 30.53 2.60 -8.99
CA GLU A 298 30.59 3.20 -7.64
C GLU A 298 30.38 2.15 -6.52
N THR A 299 29.88 2.57 -5.35
CA THR A 299 29.66 1.71 -4.19
C THR A 299 28.17 1.49 -4.03
N ASP A 300 27.77 0.24 -4.16
CA ASP A 300 26.38 -0.20 -4.16
C ASP A 300 26.03 -0.94 -2.87
N VAL A 301 24.73 -0.99 -2.55
CA VAL A 301 24.16 -1.91 -1.56
C VAL A 301 23.49 -3.03 -2.35
N VAL A 302 24.01 -4.25 -2.27
CA VAL A 302 23.45 -5.40 -3.00
C VAL A 302 22.96 -6.43 -1.99
N VAL A 303 21.66 -6.71 -2.02
CA VAL A 303 20.96 -7.60 -1.10
C VAL A 303 20.33 -8.74 -1.91
N GLY A 304 20.81 -9.97 -1.71
CA GLY A 304 20.22 -11.16 -2.32
C GLY A 304 18.87 -11.54 -1.70
N ASN A 305 18.74 -11.33 -0.39
CA ASN A 305 17.62 -11.81 0.42
C ASN A 305 17.57 -13.36 0.42
N ALA A 306 16.42 -14.00 0.24
CA ALA A 306 16.29 -15.43 0.49
C ALA A 306 16.36 -16.26 -0.79
N GLY A 307 17.41 -17.08 -0.90
CA GLY A 307 17.62 -18.04 -1.99
C GLY A 307 19.10 -18.28 -2.24
N ASP A 308 19.41 -18.98 -3.35
CA ASP A 308 20.79 -19.29 -3.74
C ASP A 308 21.30 -18.24 -4.75
N ASP A 309 21.64 -17.04 -4.27
CA ASP A 309 21.91 -15.89 -5.15
C ASP A 309 23.33 -15.81 -5.70
N VAL A 310 23.47 -15.14 -6.84
CA VAL A 310 24.74 -14.74 -7.44
C VAL A 310 24.89 -13.23 -7.34
N LEU A 311 25.73 -12.78 -6.41
CA LEU A 311 26.07 -11.36 -6.25
C LEU A 311 27.38 -11.04 -6.96
N VAL A 312 27.33 -10.13 -7.93
CA VAL A 312 28.48 -9.64 -8.68
C VAL A 312 28.79 -8.21 -8.25
N GLY A 313 29.86 -8.07 -7.47
CA GLY A 313 30.41 -6.77 -7.10
C GLY A 313 31.25 -6.15 -8.22
N GLY A 314 31.12 -4.83 -8.39
CA GLY A 314 31.98 -4.01 -9.23
C GLY A 314 31.66 -3.99 -10.73
N ARG A 315 32.38 -3.12 -11.44
CA ARG A 315 32.11 -2.77 -12.84
C ARG A 315 32.56 -3.87 -13.81
N LEU A 316 31.64 -4.37 -14.64
CA LEU A 316 31.99 -5.16 -15.82
C LEU A 316 32.71 -4.29 -16.87
N ILE A 317 33.99 -4.55 -17.10
CA ILE A 317 34.73 -3.91 -18.20
C ILE A 317 34.62 -4.83 -19.42
N ASN A 318 33.83 -4.44 -20.43
CA ASN A 318 33.77 -5.05 -21.79
C ASN A 318 33.40 -6.55 -21.89
N ILE A 319 32.19 -6.86 -22.40
CA ILE A 319 31.66 -8.24 -22.61
C ILE A 319 32.29 -8.96 -23.83
N ASN A 320 33.58 -8.77 -24.09
CA ASN A 320 34.32 -9.55 -25.09
C ASN A 320 35.06 -10.71 -24.40
N ARG A 321 34.30 -11.75 -24.01
CA ARG A 321 34.69 -13.14 -23.66
C ARG A 321 36.00 -13.40 -22.86
N ASN A 322 36.66 -12.42 -22.26
CA ASN A 322 37.94 -12.58 -21.57
C ASN A 322 38.25 -11.45 -20.57
N THR A 323 37.23 -10.84 -19.96
CA THR A 323 37.45 -9.88 -18.87
C THR A 323 37.05 -10.52 -17.55
N SER A 324 37.96 -10.39 -16.58
CA SER A 324 37.81 -10.90 -15.23
C SER A 324 36.82 -10.06 -14.45
N ILE A 325 35.88 -10.72 -13.78
CA ILE A 325 35.10 -10.14 -12.67
C ILE A 325 36.11 -9.75 -11.58
N ASP A 326 36.11 -8.49 -11.14
CA ASP A 326 36.97 -8.04 -10.05
C ASP A 326 36.27 -8.26 -8.71
N MET A 327 36.48 -9.45 -8.13
CA MET A 327 36.03 -9.80 -6.78
C MET A 327 37.09 -9.49 -5.71
N THR A 328 38.09 -8.65 -6.02
CA THR A 328 39.27 -8.46 -5.15
C THR A 328 39.17 -7.27 -4.20
N THR A 329 38.15 -6.43 -4.35
CA THR A 329 37.80 -5.38 -3.38
C THR A 329 37.03 -5.98 -2.20
N ASN A 330 37.25 -5.44 -1.00
CA ASN A 330 36.55 -5.88 0.20
C ASN A 330 35.04 -5.54 0.10
N HIS A 331 34.20 -6.55 -0.14
CA HIS A 331 32.75 -6.42 -0.25
C HIS A 331 32.07 -6.44 1.13
N ALA A 332 32.28 -5.37 1.90
CA ALA A 332 31.58 -5.20 3.20
C ALA A 332 30.09 -4.84 3.02
N GLU A 333 29.66 -4.65 1.76
CA GLU A 333 28.29 -4.32 1.35
C GLU A 333 27.35 -5.52 1.21
N TRP A 334 27.82 -6.76 1.36
CA TRP A 334 26.99 -7.95 1.13
C TRP A 334 26.37 -8.46 2.43
N ASN A 335 25.06 -8.67 2.41
CA ASN A 335 24.30 -9.29 3.49
C ASN A 335 23.53 -10.50 2.94
N ASP A 336 24.22 -11.61 2.71
CA ASP A 336 23.58 -12.91 2.47
C ASP A 336 23.19 -13.49 3.83
N GLY A 337 21.97 -13.19 4.27
CA GLY A 337 21.45 -13.66 5.55
C GLY A 337 21.49 -15.19 5.66
N ALA A 338 22.53 -15.72 6.32
CA ALA A 338 22.67 -17.13 6.69
C ALA A 338 21.89 -17.48 7.96
#